data_AF-A0A955NRC9-F1
#
_entry.id   AF-A0A955NRC9-F1
#
_cell.length_a   1.000
_cell.length_b   1.000
_cell.length_c   1.000
_cell.angle_alpha   90.00
_cell.angle_beta   90.00
_cell.angle_gamma   90.00
#
_symmetry.space_group_name_H-M   'P 1'
#
loop_
_entity.id
_entity.type
_entity.pdbx_description
1 polymer ?
#
loop_
_entity_poly.entity_id
_entity_poly.type
_entity_poly.pdbx_seq_one_letter_code
_entity_poly.pdbx_strand_id
1 'polypeptide(L)'
;MLNHLINPPPRVAILGTYIALYDTAYPGYRDRVGAFVDRIVEVLKPDISVESIGLCTDEASAREFIAQAEKNEVDAVILLSLGYTNSLTVVGPIAETELPILFFNTQEIETVEKNFSDEDLLRNHGMQGVQDLAAVLVRRGKRFGIVTGLI
;
A
#
# COMPACT_ATOMS: atom_id res chain seq x y z
N MET A 1 -15.95 -0.24 -27.32
CA MET A 1 -14.79 -0.85 -26.64
C MET A 1 -13.48 -0.17 -27.09
N LEU A 2 -13.33 1.16 -26.97
CA LEU A 2 -12.17 1.88 -27.54
C LEU A 2 -11.70 3.08 -26.68
N ASN A 3 -11.89 3.07 -25.36
CA ASN A 3 -11.47 4.20 -24.51
C ASN A 3 -10.05 4.08 -23.93
N HIS A 4 -9.42 2.89 -23.99
CA HIS A 4 -8.04 2.67 -23.52
C HIS A 4 -6.97 3.10 -24.56
N LEU A 5 -7.38 3.62 -25.73
CA LEU A 5 -6.46 4.08 -26.79
C LEU A 5 -6.26 5.61 -26.82
N ILE A 6 -6.82 6.36 -25.86
CA ILE A 6 -6.81 7.84 -25.90
C ILE A 6 -5.87 8.45 -24.83
N ASN A 7 -5.54 7.72 -23.75
CA ASN A 7 -4.58 8.18 -22.74
C ASN A 7 -3.55 7.09 -22.42
N PRO A 8 -2.28 7.46 -22.15
CA PRO A 8 -1.30 6.52 -21.60
C PRO A 8 -1.81 5.93 -20.26
N PRO A 9 -1.38 4.71 -19.89
CA PRO A 9 -1.75 4.12 -18.60
C PRO A 9 -1.30 5.05 -17.46
N PRO A 10 -2.12 5.24 -16.40
CA PRO A 10 -1.75 6.05 -15.25
C PRO A 10 -0.43 5.58 -14.64
N ARG A 11 0.46 6.52 -14.37
CA ARG A 11 1.75 6.28 -13.72
C ARG A 11 1.55 6.32 -12.22
N VAL A 12 1.95 5.29 -11.50
CA VAL A 12 1.72 5.19 -10.07
C VAL A 12 2.98 4.76 -9.32
N ALA A 13 3.04 5.18 -8.06
CA ALA A 13 3.99 4.67 -7.08
C ALA A 13 3.23 3.76 -6.08
N ILE A 14 3.80 2.62 -5.70
CA ILE A 14 3.19 1.70 -4.73
C ILE A 14 3.94 1.78 -3.39
N LEU A 15 3.25 2.19 -2.34
CA LEU A 15 3.77 2.27 -0.99
C LEU A 15 3.14 1.20 -0.10
N GLY A 16 3.92 0.17 0.24
CA GLY A 16 3.58 -0.79 1.28
C GLY A 16 3.98 -0.29 2.66
N THR A 17 3.08 -0.43 3.63
CA THR A 17 3.33 -0.03 5.02
C THR A 17 3.04 -1.18 5.98
N TYR A 18 3.83 -1.25 7.05
CA TYR A 18 3.63 -2.12 8.20
C TYR A 18 4.47 -1.61 9.39
N ILE A 19 4.33 -2.19 10.57
CA ILE A 19 5.11 -1.79 11.76
C ILE A 19 6.52 -2.40 11.76
N ALA A 20 7.54 -1.60 12.10
CA ALA A 20 8.94 -2.01 12.14
C ALA A 20 9.23 -3.24 13.03
N LEU A 21 8.40 -3.49 14.05
CA LEU A 21 8.51 -4.65 14.93
C LEU A 21 8.50 -5.97 14.14
N TYR A 22 7.79 -6.05 13.02
CA TYR A 22 7.69 -7.31 12.27
C TYR A 22 9.00 -7.73 11.61
N ASP A 23 9.88 -6.79 11.29
CA ASP A 23 11.21 -7.12 10.73
C ASP A 23 12.08 -7.90 11.74
N THR A 24 11.86 -7.69 13.04
CA THR A 24 12.62 -8.37 14.10
C THR A 24 11.85 -9.54 14.72
N ALA A 25 10.52 -9.44 14.83
CA ALA A 25 9.68 -10.47 15.41
C ALA A 25 9.47 -11.68 14.48
N TYR A 26 9.49 -11.46 13.16
CA TYR A 26 9.22 -12.48 12.15
C TYR A 26 10.32 -12.46 11.08
N PRO A 27 11.36 -13.32 11.20
CA PRO A 27 12.41 -13.42 10.20
C PRO A 27 11.83 -13.65 8.79
N GLY A 28 12.24 -12.83 7.82
CA GLY A 28 11.75 -12.89 6.44
C GLY A 28 10.40 -12.21 6.19
N TYR A 29 9.83 -11.49 7.17
CA TYR A 29 8.56 -10.78 6.97
C TYR A 29 8.61 -9.77 5.82
N ARG A 30 9.70 -9.01 5.74
CA ARG A 30 9.91 -8.01 4.68
C ARG A 30 9.93 -8.64 3.29
N ASP A 31 10.65 -9.75 3.14
CA ASP A 31 10.72 -10.49 1.87
C ASP A 31 9.35 -11.06 1.49
N ARG A 32 8.61 -11.59 2.48
CA ARG A 32 7.25 -12.11 2.29
C ARG A 32 6.30 -11.03 1.78
N VAL A 33 6.26 -9.86 2.43
CA VAL A 33 5.36 -8.79 1.98
C VAL A 33 5.80 -8.19 0.64
N GLY A 34 7.11 -8.15 0.37
CA GLY A 34 7.64 -7.82 -0.95
C GLY A 34 7.10 -8.74 -2.04
N ALA A 35 7.17 -10.06 -1.82
CA ALA A 35 6.62 -11.04 -2.77
C ALA A 35 5.09 -10.90 -2.96
N PHE A 36 4.35 -10.46 -1.93
CA PHE A 36 2.93 -10.16 -2.09
C PHE A 36 2.70 -8.91 -2.94
N VAL A 37 3.48 -7.85 -2.73
CA VAL A 37 3.45 -6.64 -3.57
C VAL A 37 3.79 -6.97 -5.02
N ASP A 38 4.77 -7.83 -5.27
CA ASP A 38 5.12 -8.25 -6.63
C ASP A 38 3.92 -8.93 -7.33
N ARG A 39 3.17 -9.78 -6.61
CA ARG A 39 1.93 -10.37 -7.16
C ARG A 39 0.87 -9.32 -7.49
N ILE A 40 0.68 -8.34 -6.62
CA ILE A 40 -0.24 -7.21 -6.87
C ILE A 40 0.19 -6.47 -8.14
N VAL A 41 1.47 -6.16 -8.30
CA VAL A 41 2.01 -5.46 -9.47
C VAL A 41 1.78 -6.24 -10.75
N GLU A 42 2.02 -7.55 -10.74
CA GLU A 42 1.81 -8.42 -11.89
C GLU A 42 0.36 -8.41 -12.38
N VAL A 43 -0.61 -8.33 -11.46
CA VAL A 43 -2.03 -8.20 -11.78
C VAL A 43 -2.37 -6.83 -12.35
N LEU A 44 -1.81 -5.76 -11.78
CA LEU A 44 -2.20 -4.39 -12.11
C LEU A 44 -1.47 -3.80 -13.33
N LYS A 45 -0.27 -4.29 -13.68
CA LYS A 45 0.55 -3.74 -14.77
C LYS A 45 -0.09 -3.70 -16.18
N PRO A 46 -1.16 -4.46 -16.53
CA PRO A 46 -1.88 -4.24 -17.78
C PRO A 46 -2.63 -2.91 -17.84
N ASP A 47 -3.03 -2.35 -16.69
CA ASP A 47 -3.89 -1.16 -16.59
C ASP A 47 -3.15 0.09 -16.08
N ILE A 48 -1.98 -0.08 -15.44
CA ILE A 48 -1.17 1.00 -14.85
C ILE A 48 0.33 0.84 -15.13
N SER A 49 1.08 1.95 -15.10
CA SER A 49 2.55 1.96 -15.12
C SER A 49 3.07 2.12 -13.70
N VAL A 50 3.76 1.12 -13.16
CA VAL A 50 4.35 1.18 -11.81
C VAL A 50 5.77 1.74 -11.89
N GLU A 51 5.97 2.96 -11.37
CA GLU A 51 7.23 3.70 -11.47
C GLU A 51 8.16 3.43 -10.28
N SER A 52 7.59 3.10 -9.12
CA SER A 52 8.36 2.76 -7.92
C SER A 52 7.55 1.91 -6.97
N ILE A 53 8.26 1.08 -6.20
CA ILE A 53 7.72 0.25 -5.13
C ILE A 53 8.55 0.49 -3.88
N GLY A 54 7.89 0.74 -2.76
CA GLY A 54 8.53 0.99 -1.47
C GLY A 54 7.84 0.23 -0.36
N LEU A 55 8.65 -0.20 0.63
CA LEU A 55 8.17 -0.79 1.88
C LEU A 55 8.64 0.09 3.03
N CYS A 56 7.73 0.75 3.72
CA CYS A 56 8.05 1.73 4.75
C CYS A 56 7.48 1.35 6.11
N THR A 57 8.27 1.56 7.14
CA THR A 57 7.91 1.27 8.55
C THR A 57 8.04 2.50 9.45
N ASP A 58 8.59 3.59 8.92
CA ASP A 58 8.89 4.84 9.63
C ASP A 58 8.74 6.07 8.73
N GLU A 59 8.87 7.25 9.35
CA GLU A 59 8.59 8.51 8.68
C GLU A 59 9.67 8.84 7.65
N ALA A 60 10.94 8.50 7.93
CA ALA A 60 12.07 8.81 7.07
C ALA A 60 11.95 8.07 5.74
N SER A 61 11.71 6.75 5.79
CA SER A 61 11.51 5.92 4.61
C SER A 61 10.26 6.33 3.82
N ALA A 62 9.16 6.66 4.52
CA ALA A 62 7.94 7.15 3.87
C ALA A 62 8.18 8.51 3.17
N ARG A 63 8.93 9.42 3.79
CA ARG A 63 9.25 10.74 3.22
C ARG A 63 10.17 10.64 2.02
N GLU A 64 11.18 9.78 2.09
CA GLU A 64 12.06 9.49 0.95
C GLU A 64 11.27 8.92 -0.23
N PHE A 65 10.39 7.94 0.03
CA PHE A 65 9.55 7.34 -1.00
C PHE A 65 8.63 8.36 -1.66
N ILE A 66 7.92 9.17 -0.88
CA ILE A 66 7.01 10.20 -1.40
C ILE A 66 7.77 11.24 -2.22
N ALA A 67 8.93 11.71 -1.76
CA ALA A 67 9.75 12.65 -2.53
C ALA A 67 10.21 12.06 -3.87
N GLN A 68 10.54 10.77 -3.90
CA GLN A 68 10.89 10.07 -5.14
C GLN A 68 9.68 9.90 -6.07
N ALA A 69 8.49 9.62 -5.53
CA ALA A 69 7.25 9.55 -6.31
C ALA A 69 6.90 10.91 -6.95
N GLU A 70 7.02 12.00 -6.19
CA GLU A 70 6.82 13.37 -6.69
C GLU A 70 7.83 13.72 -7.79
N LYS A 71 9.12 13.39 -7.58
CA LYS A 71 10.18 13.59 -8.58
C LYS A 71 9.94 12.80 -9.87
N ASN A 72 9.33 11.62 -9.77
CA ASN A 72 8.98 10.80 -10.93
C ASN A 72 7.71 11.29 -11.66
N GLU A 73 7.03 12.31 -11.12
CA GLU A 73 5.80 12.87 -11.67
C GLU A 73 4.72 11.78 -11.87
N VAL A 74 4.52 10.95 -10.84
CA VAL A 74 3.44 9.95 -10.85
C VAL A 74 2.07 10.60 -10.71
N ASP A 75 1.05 9.99 -11.28
CA ASP A 75 -0.35 10.46 -11.21
C ASP A 75 -0.99 10.17 -9.85
N ALA A 76 -0.54 9.11 -9.15
CA ALA A 76 -1.06 8.73 -7.83
C ALA A 76 -0.10 7.83 -7.05
N VAL A 77 -0.30 7.76 -5.72
CA VAL A 77 0.30 6.76 -4.85
C VAL A 77 -0.77 5.72 -4.47
N ILE A 78 -0.51 4.46 -4.81
CA ILE A 78 -1.27 3.32 -4.30
C ILE A 78 -0.68 2.91 -2.96
N LEU A 79 -1.52 2.91 -1.93
CA LEU A 79 -1.15 2.63 -0.56
C LEU A 79 -1.66 1.26 -0.14
N LEU A 80 -0.74 0.42 0.32
CA LEU A 80 -1.00 -0.93 0.80
C LEU A 80 -0.67 -1.02 2.30
N SER A 81 -1.56 -1.61 3.09
CA SER A 81 -1.27 -2.01 4.46
C SER A 81 -0.96 -3.50 4.47
N LEU A 82 0.32 -3.85 4.58
CA LEU A 82 0.86 -5.22 4.44
C LEU A 82 0.98 -5.94 5.80
N GLY A 83 0.26 -5.42 6.79
CA GLY A 83 0.22 -5.85 8.18
C GLY A 83 -0.37 -4.71 9.02
N TYR A 84 -0.27 -4.81 10.35
CA TYR A 84 -0.57 -3.65 11.18
C TYR A 84 0.39 -2.49 10.85
N THR A 85 -0.16 -1.36 10.43
CA THR A 85 0.57 -0.11 10.21
C THR A 85 0.25 0.81 11.38
N ASN A 86 1.27 1.28 12.09
CA ASN A 86 1.09 2.40 13.02
C ASN A 86 0.96 3.68 12.21
N SER A 87 -0.25 4.21 12.07
CA SER A 87 -0.52 5.36 11.21
C SER A 87 0.41 6.54 11.50
N LEU A 88 0.66 6.86 12.76
CA LEU A 88 1.48 8.01 13.17
C LEU A 88 2.94 7.92 12.74
N THR A 89 3.47 6.72 12.43
CA THR A 89 4.86 6.59 11.99
C THR A 89 5.05 6.89 10.51
N VAL A 90 3.99 6.87 9.70
CA VAL A 90 4.10 7.04 8.23
C VAL A 90 3.21 8.14 7.66
N VAL A 91 2.19 8.57 8.41
CA VAL A 91 1.15 9.48 7.89
C VAL A 91 1.64 10.87 7.52
N GLY A 92 2.73 11.37 8.14
CA GLY A 92 3.26 12.71 7.90
C GLY A 92 3.44 13.02 6.41
N PRO A 93 4.40 12.38 5.74
CA PRO A 93 4.65 12.59 4.30
C PRO A 93 3.46 12.21 3.42
N ILE A 94 2.67 11.18 3.77
CA ILE A 94 1.48 10.75 3.01
C ILE A 94 0.38 11.83 3.03
N ALA A 95 0.22 12.52 4.17
CA ALA A 95 -0.76 13.59 4.33
C ALA A 95 -0.28 14.93 3.73
N GLU A 96 1.04 15.15 3.66
CA GLU A 96 1.66 16.40 3.21
C GLU A 96 1.81 16.50 1.69
N THR A 97 1.92 15.38 0.97
CA THR A 97 2.04 15.40 -0.50
C THR A 97 0.77 15.89 -1.17
N GLU A 98 0.89 16.51 -2.34
CA GLU A 98 -0.26 16.84 -3.21
C GLU A 98 -0.68 15.65 -4.09
N LEU A 99 0.12 14.58 -4.16
CA LEU A 99 -0.21 13.39 -4.95
C LEU A 99 -1.53 12.76 -4.46
N PRO A 100 -2.43 12.37 -5.38
CA PRO A 100 -3.60 11.58 -5.04
C PRO A 100 -3.21 10.28 -4.33
N ILE A 101 -3.91 9.95 -3.25
CA ILE A 101 -3.71 8.70 -2.50
C ILE A 101 -4.87 7.75 -2.79
N LEU A 102 -4.55 6.50 -3.14
CA LEU A 102 -5.52 5.43 -3.33
C LEU A 102 -5.15 4.26 -2.41
N PHE A 103 -5.99 3.94 -1.43
CA PHE A 103 -5.86 2.67 -0.75
C PHE A 103 -6.29 1.54 -1.68
N PHE A 104 -5.43 0.54 -1.85
CA PHE A 104 -5.86 -0.76 -2.33
C PHE A 104 -5.97 -1.71 -1.13
N ASN A 105 -7.19 -1.81 -0.61
CA ASN A 105 -7.51 -2.65 0.54
C ASN A 105 -7.75 -4.09 0.06
N THR A 106 -6.71 -4.92 0.18
CA THR A 106 -6.71 -6.30 -0.30
C THR A 106 -6.08 -7.24 0.73
N GLN A 107 -6.12 -8.53 0.44
CA GLN A 107 -5.58 -9.60 1.28
C GLN A 107 -5.14 -10.77 0.40
N GLU A 108 -4.35 -11.70 0.95
CA GLU A 108 -3.78 -12.83 0.19
C GLU A 108 -4.77 -13.98 -0.01
N ILE A 109 -5.65 -14.23 0.96
CA ILE A 109 -6.63 -15.33 0.90
C ILE A 109 -8.02 -14.80 0.60
N GLU A 110 -8.82 -15.55 -0.15
CA GLU A 110 -10.20 -15.16 -0.46
C GLU A 110 -11.15 -15.37 0.72
N THR A 111 -10.99 -16.47 1.47
CA THR A 111 -11.95 -16.92 2.47
C THR A 111 -11.24 -17.32 3.77
N VAL A 112 -11.86 -16.99 4.91
CA VAL A 112 -11.47 -17.50 6.22
C VAL A 112 -12.05 -18.91 6.40
N GLU A 113 -11.19 -19.91 6.29
CA GLU A 113 -11.57 -21.32 6.39
C GLU A 113 -11.64 -21.82 7.84
N LYS A 114 -12.23 -23.00 8.05
CA LYS A 114 -12.33 -23.62 9.40
C LYS A 114 -10.97 -23.90 10.06
N ASN A 115 -9.92 -24.08 9.25
CA ASN A 115 -8.55 -24.34 9.69
C ASN A 115 -7.67 -23.08 9.67
N PHE A 116 -8.27 -21.88 9.65
CA PHE A 116 -7.54 -20.61 9.68
C PHE A 116 -6.55 -20.55 10.86
N SER A 117 -5.30 -20.29 10.54
CA SER A 117 -4.17 -20.33 11.46
C SER A 117 -3.68 -18.93 11.87
N ASP A 118 -2.79 -18.88 12.85
CA ASP A 118 -2.09 -17.64 13.21
C ASP A 118 -1.20 -17.13 12.06
N GLU A 119 -0.69 -18.01 11.20
CA GLU A 119 0.02 -17.62 9.99
C GLU A 119 -0.92 -16.95 8.99
N ASP A 120 -2.12 -17.51 8.78
CA ASP A 120 -3.13 -16.88 7.93
C ASP A 120 -3.51 -15.50 8.46
N LEU A 121 -3.65 -15.35 9.79
CA LEU A 121 -3.87 -14.06 10.42
C LEU A 121 -2.72 -13.09 10.15
N LEU A 122 -1.47 -13.50 10.38
CA LEU A 122 -0.28 -12.69 10.15
C LEU A 122 -0.12 -12.24 8.68
N ARG A 123 -0.71 -13.00 7.74
CA ARG A 123 -0.66 -12.67 6.31
C ARG A 123 -1.79 -11.76 5.84
N ASN A 124 -2.93 -11.76 6.54
CA ASN A 124 -4.18 -11.16 6.06
C ASN A 124 -4.76 -10.09 6.98
N HIS A 125 -4.04 -9.66 8.01
CA HIS A 125 -4.46 -8.62 8.95
C HIS A 125 -4.11 -7.19 8.49
N GLY A 126 -4.01 -6.94 7.18
CA GLY A 126 -3.71 -5.61 6.63
C GLY A 126 -4.83 -4.59 6.81
N MET A 127 -6.09 -5.04 6.86
CA MET A 127 -7.28 -4.19 6.92
C MET A 127 -7.28 -3.20 8.10
N GLN A 128 -6.78 -3.60 9.26
CA GLN A 128 -6.66 -2.70 10.42
C GLN A 128 -5.69 -1.54 10.17
N GLY A 129 -4.62 -1.75 9.40
CA GLY A 129 -3.71 -0.68 9.00
C GLY A 129 -4.39 0.34 8.08
N VAL A 130 -5.28 -0.12 7.18
CA VAL A 130 -6.09 0.76 6.33
C VAL A 130 -6.99 1.63 7.20
N GLN A 131 -7.69 1.04 8.17
CA GLN A 131 -8.59 1.78 9.07
C GLN A 131 -7.86 2.83 9.90
N ASP A 132 -6.73 2.47 10.50
CA ASP A 132 -5.92 3.39 11.32
C ASP A 132 -5.41 4.56 10.48
N LEU A 133 -4.76 4.28 9.35
CA LEU A 133 -4.19 5.31 8.49
C LEU A 133 -5.27 6.20 7.85
N ALA A 134 -6.37 5.62 7.38
CA ALA A 134 -7.50 6.37 6.85
C ALA A 134 -8.10 7.33 7.90
N ALA A 135 -8.25 6.89 9.15
CA ALA A 135 -8.77 7.74 10.23
C ALA A 135 -7.88 8.98 10.46
N VAL A 136 -6.56 8.81 10.44
CA VAL A 136 -5.63 9.93 10.60
C VAL A 136 -5.60 10.83 9.37
N LEU A 137 -5.66 10.28 8.15
CA LEU A 137 -5.75 11.07 6.92
C LEU A 137 -7.01 11.95 6.88
N VAL A 138 -8.17 11.40 7.26
CA VAL A 138 -9.41 12.17 7.41
C VAL A 138 -9.20 13.31 8.41
N ARG A 139 -8.61 13.03 9.57
CA ARG A 139 -8.33 14.05 10.60
C ARG A 139 -7.35 15.13 10.13
N ARG A 140 -6.45 14.80 9.21
CA ARG A 140 -5.48 15.72 8.58
C ARG A 140 -6.06 16.45 7.36
N GLY A 141 -7.31 16.17 6.97
CA GLY A 141 -7.96 16.79 5.81
C GLY A 141 -7.47 16.28 4.46
N LYS A 142 -6.69 15.19 4.42
CA LYS A 142 -6.20 14.59 3.18
C LYS A 142 -7.31 13.76 2.54
N ARG A 143 -7.63 14.06 1.28
CA ARG A 143 -8.55 13.25 0.47
C ARG A 143 -7.82 12.02 -0.06
N PHE A 144 -8.52 10.89 -0.09
CA PHE A 144 -8.04 9.64 -0.65
C PHE A 144 -9.20 8.85 -1.27
N GLY A 145 -8.89 7.98 -2.21
CA GLY A 145 -9.77 6.92 -2.68
C GLY A 145 -9.53 5.61 -1.93
N ILE A 146 -10.49 4.71 -1.95
CA ILE A 146 -10.32 3.34 -1.48
C ILE A 146 -10.98 2.38 -2.45
N VAL A 147 -10.24 1.35 -2.86
CA VAL A 147 -10.75 0.19 -3.60
C VAL A 147 -10.55 -1.02 -2.71
N THR A 148 -11.61 -1.80 -2.51
CA THR A 148 -11.57 -3.04 -1.73
C THR A 148 -11.88 -4.21 -2.63
N GLY A 149 -11.03 -5.23 -2.61
CA GLY A 149 -11.18 -6.42 -3.43
C GLY A 149 -9.98 -7.34 -3.33
N LEU A 150 -10.10 -8.53 -3.89
CA LEU A 150 -8.98 -9.44 -4.08
C LEU A 150 -8.13 -8.98 -5.27
N ILE A 151 -6.90 -9.50 -5.33
CA ILE A 151 -6.04 -9.39 -6.52
C ILE A 151 -6.49 -10.34 -7.61
#